data_AF-A0A3D4NSG0-F1
#
_entry.id   AF-A0A3D4NSG0-F1
#
_cell.length_a   1.000
_cell.length_b   1.000
_cell.length_c   1.000
_cell.angle_alpha   90.00
_cell.angle_beta   90.00
_cell.angle_gamma   90.00
#
_symmetry.space_group_name_H-M   'P 1'
#
loop_
_entity.id
_entity.type
_entity.pdbx_description
1 polymer ?
#
loop_
_entity_poly.entity_id
_entity_poly.type
_entity_poly.pdbx_seq_one_letter_code
_entity_poly.pdbx_strand_id
1 'polypeptide(L)'
;LGTFIGPLLAATMATSLGPVALTVAAALLLEVAVHCYRALLSRTQSQSGSCSLDDRRMGGSMLAGITLILRSRYLLGLVLFMLLHTSAATLLYFEQGRIVAGSYADVASRTQFFAVVDLIVSALTLIFQLLLTAPLIRLIGVGGALAALPLATIVAFTAMALAPVPATVALAQGLRRAVEFAIVRPAREVLWTVVSREEKYKAKNVIETLVYRGGDAASGWLSAGLTALGAGFGLVALVIVPFAGLWGWLCLWLARRQQQRADSEQVEGPFHEPH
;
A
#
# COMPACT_ATOMS: atom_id res chain seq x y z
N LEU A 1 -7.04 -12.68 -8.48
CA LEU A 1 -6.56 -13.69 -9.46
C LEU A 1 -5.10 -13.46 -9.83
N GLY A 2 -4.69 -12.28 -10.34
CA GLY A 2 -3.28 -11.99 -10.66
C GLY A 2 -2.31 -12.09 -9.47
N THR A 3 -2.77 -11.73 -8.26
CA THR A 3 -2.03 -11.86 -7.00
C THR A 3 -1.77 -13.30 -6.53
N PHE A 4 -2.42 -14.28 -7.15
CA PHE A 4 -2.27 -15.72 -6.83
C PHE A 4 -1.48 -16.44 -7.92
N ILE A 5 -1.84 -16.16 -9.17
CA ILE A 5 -1.26 -16.81 -10.34
C ILE A 5 0.21 -16.37 -10.52
N GLY A 6 0.52 -15.09 -10.29
CA GLY A 6 1.90 -14.57 -10.39
C GLY A 6 2.89 -15.27 -9.43
N PRO A 7 2.63 -15.29 -8.11
CA PRO A 7 3.50 -15.95 -7.13
C PRO A 7 3.57 -17.46 -7.31
N LEU A 8 2.46 -18.12 -7.69
CA LEU A 8 2.43 -19.56 -7.96
C LEU A 8 3.31 -19.95 -9.16
N LEU A 9 3.24 -19.17 -10.25
CA LEU A 9 4.12 -19.35 -11.41
C LEU A 9 5.57 -19.05 -11.06
N ALA A 10 5.84 -17.98 -10.31
CA ALA A 10 7.19 -17.67 -9.84
C ALA A 10 7.76 -18.79 -8.94
N ALA A 11 6.97 -19.34 -8.02
CA ALA A 11 7.41 -20.38 -7.08
C ALA A 11 7.75 -21.71 -7.74
N THR A 12 7.02 -22.07 -8.81
CA THR A 12 7.19 -23.33 -9.54
C THR A 12 8.20 -23.23 -10.67
N MET A 13 8.34 -22.06 -11.30
CA MET A 13 9.19 -21.86 -12.48
C MET A 13 10.54 -21.18 -12.19
N ALA A 14 10.73 -20.57 -11.01
CA ALA A 14 12.01 -19.91 -10.68
C ALA A 14 13.20 -20.86 -10.65
N THR A 15 13.02 -22.10 -10.17
CA THR A 15 14.09 -23.10 -10.05
C THR A 15 14.38 -23.84 -11.35
N SER A 16 13.43 -23.88 -12.28
CA SER A 16 13.55 -24.61 -13.56
C SER A 16 13.94 -23.71 -14.73
N LEU A 17 13.47 -22.46 -14.79
CA LEU A 17 13.74 -21.53 -15.88
C LEU A 17 14.70 -20.38 -15.50
N GLY A 18 14.95 -20.18 -14.20
CA GLY A 18 15.82 -19.12 -13.68
C GLY A 18 15.16 -17.72 -13.67
N PRO A 19 15.75 -16.75 -12.94
CA PRO A 19 15.15 -15.42 -12.74
C PRO A 19 14.96 -14.60 -14.02
N VAL A 20 15.87 -14.74 -14.99
CA VAL A 20 15.82 -13.98 -16.25
C VAL A 20 14.61 -14.37 -17.10
N ALA A 21 14.31 -15.66 -17.21
CA ALA A 21 13.14 -16.14 -17.95
C ALA A 21 11.83 -15.65 -17.32
N LEU A 22 11.75 -15.56 -15.98
CA LEU A 22 10.61 -14.99 -15.29
C LEU A 22 10.41 -13.49 -15.61
N THR A 23 11.48 -12.72 -15.74
CA THR A 23 11.38 -11.29 -16.12
C THR A 23 10.87 -11.11 -17.55
N VAL A 24 11.31 -11.96 -18.48
CA VAL A 24 10.83 -11.96 -19.87
C VAL A 24 9.36 -12.38 -19.94
N ALA A 25 8.96 -13.40 -19.18
CA ALA A 25 7.56 -13.82 -19.10
C ALA A 25 6.66 -12.71 -18.54
N ALA A 26 7.11 -11.99 -17.51
CA ALA A 26 6.38 -10.83 -16.97
C ALA A 26 6.24 -9.71 -18.01
N ALA A 27 7.28 -9.44 -18.80
CA ALA A 27 7.25 -8.45 -19.88
C ALA A 27 6.24 -8.82 -20.98
N LEU A 28 6.21 -10.09 -21.40
CA LEU A 28 5.27 -10.58 -22.41
C LEU A 28 3.81 -10.48 -21.92
N LEU A 29 3.54 -10.87 -20.67
CA LEU A 29 2.22 -10.72 -20.06
C LEU A 29 1.76 -9.26 -20.01
N LEU A 30 2.68 -8.34 -19.71
CA LEU A 30 2.40 -6.90 -19.71
C LEU A 30 2.05 -6.40 -21.11
N GLU A 31 2.79 -6.82 -22.13
CA GLU A 31 2.49 -6.49 -23.54
C GLU A 31 1.10 -6.99 -23.96
N VAL A 32 0.74 -8.22 -23.61
CA VAL A 32 -0.61 -8.76 -23.88
C VAL A 32 -1.68 -7.94 -23.17
N ALA A 33 -1.45 -7.54 -21.91
CA ALA A 33 -2.38 -6.69 -21.17
C ALA A 33 -2.55 -5.32 -21.81
N VAL A 34 -1.46 -4.70 -22.30
CA VAL A 34 -1.49 -3.41 -23.01
C VAL A 34 -2.25 -3.54 -24.33
N HIS A 35 -2.03 -4.61 -25.10
CA HIS A 35 -2.76 -4.86 -26.34
C HIS A 35 -4.26 -5.07 -26.09
N CYS A 36 -4.63 -5.86 -25.08
CA CYS A 36 -6.03 -6.04 -24.67
C CYS A 36 -6.68 -4.70 -24.25
N TYR A 37 -5.96 -3.88 -23.49
CA TYR A 37 -6.44 -2.55 -23.09
C TYR A 37 -6.66 -1.64 -24.30
N ARG A 38 -5.71 -1.60 -25.25
CA ARG A 38 -5.83 -0.81 -26.49
C ARG A 38 -6.99 -1.30 -27.36
N ALA A 39 -7.16 -2.61 -27.51
CA ALA A 39 -8.25 -3.21 -28.27
C ALA A 39 -9.63 -2.97 -27.63
N LEU A 40 -9.69 -2.94 -26.29
CA LEU A 40 -10.91 -2.59 -25.57
C LEU A 40 -11.23 -1.10 -25.75
N LEU A 41 -10.24 -0.21 -25.59
CA LEU A 41 -10.39 1.22 -25.84
C LEU A 41 -10.89 1.50 -27.25
N SER A 42 -10.28 0.89 -28.27
CA SER A 42 -10.68 1.11 -29.67
C SER A 42 -12.11 0.62 -29.95
N ARG A 43 -12.61 -0.38 -29.21
CA ARG A 43 -14.01 -0.85 -29.32
C ARG A 43 -15.00 0.02 -28.56
N THR A 44 -14.58 0.63 -27.46
CA THR A 44 -15.47 1.45 -26.61
C THR A 44 -15.56 2.89 -27.10
N GLN A 45 -14.51 3.40 -27.76
CA GLN A 45 -14.50 4.75 -28.34
C GLN A 45 -15.52 4.90 -29.49
N SER A 46 -15.80 3.83 -30.23
CA SER A 46 -16.79 3.81 -31.32
C SER A 46 -18.25 3.84 -30.85
N GLN A 47 -18.53 3.63 -29.56
CA GLN A 47 -19.89 3.70 -28.98
C GLN A 47 -20.19 5.04 -28.27
N SER A 48 -19.21 5.93 -28.09
CA SER A 48 -19.41 7.19 -27.33
C SER A 48 -20.10 8.32 -28.13
N GLY A 49 -20.96 7.97 -29.09
CA GLY A 49 -21.64 8.91 -29.99
C GLY A 49 -22.97 9.50 -29.50
N SER A 50 -23.54 9.07 -28.36
CA SER A 50 -24.89 9.54 -27.97
C SER A 50 -25.22 9.45 -26.47
N CYS A 51 -24.36 9.98 -25.60
CA CYS A 51 -24.74 10.32 -24.23
C CYS A 51 -24.01 11.61 -23.81
N SER A 52 -24.62 12.76 -24.12
CA SER A 52 -24.21 14.06 -23.58
C SER A 52 -25.00 14.36 -22.31
N LEU A 53 -24.37 15.11 -21.40
CA LEU A 53 -24.92 15.80 -20.21
C LEU A 53 -24.76 15.08 -18.84
N ASP A 54 -23.52 14.89 -18.37
CA ASP A 54 -23.06 15.29 -17.01
C ASP A 54 -21.64 14.81 -16.67
N ASP A 55 -21.04 14.00 -17.54
CA ASP A 55 -19.63 13.62 -17.43
C ASP A 55 -18.76 14.77 -17.94
N ARG A 56 -18.76 15.90 -17.21
CA ARG A 56 -17.68 16.88 -17.30
C ARG A 56 -16.42 16.04 -17.18
N ARG A 57 -15.69 15.90 -18.28
CA ARG A 57 -14.29 15.48 -18.30
C ARG A 57 -13.68 16.09 -17.04
N MET A 58 -13.45 15.28 -16.00
CA MET A 58 -12.80 15.73 -14.78
C MET A 58 -11.33 15.94 -15.13
N GLY A 59 -11.08 16.94 -15.97
CA GLY A 59 -9.80 17.41 -16.44
C GLY A 59 -9.16 18.21 -15.33
N GLY A 60 -8.68 17.50 -14.31
CA GLY A 60 -7.69 18.04 -13.41
C GLY A 60 -6.31 17.66 -13.92
N SER A 61 -5.47 18.64 -14.24
CA SER A 61 -4.04 18.37 -14.39
C SER A 61 -3.48 17.83 -13.06
N MET A 62 -2.45 16.98 -13.09
CA MET A 62 -1.79 16.51 -11.86
C MET A 62 -1.36 17.69 -10.96
N LEU A 63 -1.00 18.83 -11.57
CA LEU A 63 -0.68 20.09 -10.89
C LEU A 63 -1.85 20.65 -10.06
N ALA A 64 -3.08 20.51 -10.53
CA ALA A 64 -4.26 20.89 -9.76
C ALA A 64 -4.43 19.98 -8.53
N GLY A 65 -4.16 18.68 -8.67
CA GLY A 65 -4.12 17.74 -7.55
C GLY A 65 -3.05 18.07 -6.52
N ILE A 66 -1.85 18.44 -6.95
CA ILE A 66 -0.74 18.86 -6.07
C ILE A 66 -1.12 20.14 -5.30
N THR A 67 -1.59 21.17 -6.01
CA THR A 67 -2.00 22.44 -5.39
C THR A 67 -3.09 22.23 -4.34
N LEU A 68 -4.05 21.35 -4.63
CA LEU A 68 -5.11 20.99 -3.71
C LEU A 68 -4.58 20.30 -2.45
N ILE A 69 -3.69 19.32 -2.63
CA ILE A 69 -3.04 18.62 -1.52
C ILE A 69 -2.33 19.64 -0.61
N LEU A 70 -1.52 20.53 -1.17
CA LEU A 70 -0.74 21.52 -0.42
C LEU A 70 -1.62 22.51 0.38
N ARG A 71 -2.84 22.80 -0.10
CA ARG A 71 -3.77 23.69 0.60
C ARG A 71 -4.55 22.99 1.72
N SER A 72 -4.68 21.67 1.68
CA SER A 72 -5.48 20.89 2.63
C SER A 72 -4.62 20.13 3.63
N ARG A 73 -4.66 20.56 4.90
CA ARG A 73 -3.96 19.87 6.00
C ARG A 73 -4.35 18.39 6.10
N TYR A 74 -5.60 18.06 5.76
CA TYR A 74 -6.09 16.68 5.78
C TYR A 74 -5.46 15.83 4.67
N LEU A 75 -5.40 16.36 3.43
CA LEU A 75 -4.74 15.68 2.31
C LEU A 75 -3.22 15.56 2.52
N LEU A 76 -2.57 16.56 3.11
CA LEU A 76 -1.18 16.46 3.54
C LEU A 76 -0.98 15.34 4.59
N GLY A 77 -1.94 15.16 5.50
CA GLY A 77 -1.94 14.04 6.43
C GLY A 77 -2.00 12.69 5.72
N LEU A 78 -2.81 12.56 4.67
CA LEU A 78 -2.87 11.35 3.83
C LEU A 78 -1.56 11.10 3.05
N VAL A 79 -0.95 12.17 2.53
CA VAL A 79 0.39 12.10 1.89
C VAL A 79 1.42 11.60 2.89
N LEU A 80 1.49 12.20 4.07
CA LEU A 80 2.44 11.81 5.11
C LEU A 80 2.18 10.36 5.57
N PHE A 81 0.93 9.96 5.73
CA PHE A 81 0.56 8.58 6.02
C PHE A 81 1.10 7.62 4.96
N MET A 82 0.95 7.98 3.67
CA MET A 82 1.42 7.15 2.57
C MET A 82 2.96 7.06 2.54
N LEU A 83 3.65 8.19 2.75
CA LEU A 83 5.11 8.23 2.83
C LEU A 83 5.65 7.40 4.00
N LEU A 84 5.03 7.49 5.18
CA LEU A 84 5.42 6.67 6.32
C LEU A 84 5.19 5.18 6.05
N HIS A 85 4.05 4.86 5.43
CA HIS A 85 3.70 3.49 5.05
C HIS A 85 4.69 2.88 4.06
N THR A 86 4.99 3.58 2.96
CA THR A 86 5.93 3.10 1.93
C THR A 86 7.34 3.02 2.49
N SER A 87 7.81 4.05 3.20
CA SER A 87 9.16 4.03 3.78
C SER A 87 9.35 2.83 4.72
N ALA A 88 8.38 2.56 5.59
CA ALA A 88 8.44 1.38 6.46
C ALA A 88 8.42 0.06 5.68
N ALA A 89 7.65 -0.02 4.58
CA ALA A 89 7.62 -1.20 3.73
C ALA A 89 8.97 -1.42 3.02
N THR A 90 9.55 -0.36 2.47
CA THR A 90 10.84 -0.39 1.79
C THR A 90 11.98 -0.78 2.73
N LEU A 91 12.05 -0.16 3.91
CA LEU A 91 13.07 -0.50 4.92
C LEU A 91 12.96 -1.96 5.36
N LEU A 92 11.74 -2.45 5.60
CA LEU A 92 11.53 -3.85 5.96
C LEU A 92 11.98 -4.77 4.82
N TYR A 93 11.62 -4.44 3.57
CA TYR A 93 11.97 -5.24 2.39
C TYR A 93 13.50 -5.40 2.23
N PHE A 94 14.28 -4.34 2.43
CA PHE A 94 15.74 -4.44 2.37
C PHE A 94 16.29 -5.37 3.45
N GLU A 95 15.75 -5.30 4.67
CA GLU A 95 16.19 -6.15 5.77
C GLU A 95 15.80 -7.61 5.57
N GLN A 96 14.62 -7.86 5.00
CA GLN A 96 14.22 -9.20 4.56
C GLN A 96 15.20 -9.73 3.52
N GLY A 97 15.53 -8.90 2.51
CA GLY A 97 16.52 -9.24 1.49
C GLY A 97 17.89 -9.58 2.08
N ARG A 98 18.37 -8.80 3.05
CA ARG A 98 19.65 -9.03 3.74
C ARG A 98 19.66 -10.35 4.52
N ILE A 99 18.62 -10.62 5.31
CA ILE A 99 18.50 -11.87 6.09
C ILE A 99 18.45 -13.08 5.16
N VAL A 100 17.63 -13.02 4.12
CA VAL A 100 17.49 -14.12 3.14
C VAL A 100 18.78 -14.30 2.35
N ALA A 101 19.46 -13.22 1.96
CA ALA A 101 20.75 -13.30 1.27
C ALA A 101 21.85 -13.94 2.14
N GLY A 102 21.83 -13.70 3.45
CA GLY A 102 22.76 -14.34 4.39
C GLY A 102 22.43 -15.80 4.72
N SER A 103 21.19 -16.25 4.44
CA SER A 103 20.72 -17.60 4.81
C SER A 103 20.74 -18.61 3.67
N TYR A 104 20.77 -18.15 2.41
CA TYR A 104 20.73 -19.00 1.23
C TYR A 104 21.92 -18.70 0.30
N ALA A 105 22.59 -19.74 -0.19
CA ALA A 105 23.80 -19.62 -1.00
C ALA A 105 23.53 -19.07 -2.41
N ASP A 106 22.50 -19.56 -3.09
CA ASP A 106 22.18 -19.22 -4.47
C ASP A 106 20.93 -18.33 -4.59
N VAL A 107 20.84 -17.61 -5.72
CA VAL A 107 19.73 -16.68 -6.00
C VAL A 107 18.41 -17.43 -6.22
N ALA A 108 18.43 -18.63 -6.79
CA ALA A 108 17.21 -19.38 -7.08
C ALA A 108 16.49 -19.79 -5.79
N SER A 109 17.22 -20.26 -4.77
CA SER A 109 16.69 -20.58 -3.44
C SER A 109 16.06 -19.35 -2.76
N ARG A 110 16.70 -18.18 -2.89
CA ARG A 110 16.17 -16.91 -2.34
C ARG A 110 14.86 -16.51 -3.03
N THR A 111 14.82 -16.60 -4.36
CA THR A 111 13.61 -16.32 -5.14
C THR A 111 12.49 -17.31 -4.80
N GLN A 112 12.80 -18.60 -4.71
CA GLN A 112 11.83 -19.63 -4.33
C GLN A 112 11.25 -19.37 -2.95
N PHE A 113 12.09 -19.01 -1.96
CA PHE A 113 11.63 -18.64 -0.62
C PHE A 113 10.60 -17.50 -0.68
N PHE A 114 10.93 -16.37 -1.32
CA PHE A 114 10.00 -15.25 -1.43
C PHE A 114 8.72 -15.60 -2.18
N ALA A 115 8.80 -16.43 -3.22
CA ALA A 115 7.65 -16.85 -3.99
C ALA A 115 6.69 -17.75 -3.18
N VAL A 116 7.23 -18.69 -2.39
CA VAL A 116 6.44 -19.54 -1.49
C VAL A 116 5.79 -18.70 -0.39
N VAL A 117 6.55 -17.80 0.24
CA VAL A 117 6.02 -16.89 1.24
C VAL A 117 4.90 -16.04 0.65
N ASP A 118 5.10 -15.44 -0.53
CA ASP A 118 4.07 -14.59 -1.13
C ASP A 118 2.82 -15.36 -1.54
N LEU A 119 2.96 -16.62 -1.98
CA LEU A 119 1.84 -17.51 -2.25
C LEU A 119 1.01 -17.80 -0.99
N ILE A 120 1.67 -18.23 0.09
CA ILE A 120 1.02 -18.53 1.38
C ILE A 120 0.32 -17.28 1.90
N VAL A 121 1.02 -16.14 1.92
CA VAL A 121 0.49 -14.89 2.43
C VAL A 121 -0.68 -14.41 1.57
N SER A 122 -0.62 -14.55 0.25
CA SER A 122 -1.73 -14.23 -0.64
C SER A 122 -2.96 -15.09 -0.36
N ALA A 123 -2.78 -16.40 -0.17
CA ALA A 123 -3.86 -17.30 0.21
C ALA A 123 -4.52 -16.94 1.54
N LEU A 124 -3.70 -16.74 2.58
CA LEU A 124 -4.20 -16.32 3.89
C LEU A 124 -4.92 -14.97 3.80
N THR A 125 -4.35 -14.01 3.05
CA THR A 125 -4.96 -12.69 2.87
C THR A 125 -6.36 -12.78 2.28
N LEU A 126 -6.57 -13.60 1.25
CA LEU A 126 -7.89 -13.77 0.63
C LEU A 126 -8.90 -14.37 1.62
N ILE A 127 -8.49 -15.38 2.38
CA ILE A 127 -9.34 -16.01 3.40
C ILE A 127 -9.75 -14.97 4.45
N PHE A 128 -8.78 -14.21 4.98
CA PHE A 128 -9.06 -13.16 5.96
C PHE A 128 -9.91 -12.03 5.39
N GLN A 129 -9.68 -11.65 4.12
CA GLN A 129 -10.42 -10.57 3.48
C GLN A 129 -11.91 -10.91 3.32
N LEU A 130 -12.24 -12.16 3.01
CA LEU A 130 -13.63 -12.62 2.87
C LEU A 130 -14.35 -12.74 4.21
N LEU A 131 -13.63 -13.11 5.28
CA LEU A 131 -14.24 -13.50 6.56
C LEU A 131 -14.19 -12.41 7.64
N LEU A 132 -13.12 -11.60 7.71
CA LEU A 132 -12.84 -10.74 8.87
C LEU A 132 -12.89 -9.22 8.60
N THR A 133 -12.93 -8.77 7.34
CA THR A 133 -12.81 -7.33 7.02
C THR A 133 -13.93 -6.48 7.65
N ALA A 134 -15.19 -6.83 7.40
CA ALA A 134 -16.34 -6.05 7.84
C ALA A 134 -16.55 -6.01 9.37
N PRO A 135 -16.47 -7.13 10.11
CA PRO A 135 -16.67 -7.09 11.57
C PRO A 135 -15.52 -6.38 12.29
N LEU A 136 -14.29 -6.49 11.81
CA LEU A 136 -13.13 -5.96 12.51
C LEU A 136 -13.11 -4.43 12.54
N ILE A 137 -13.40 -3.77 11.41
CA ILE A 137 -13.46 -2.30 11.33
C ILE A 137 -14.56 -1.74 12.24
N ARG A 138 -15.71 -2.44 12.35
CA ARG A 138 -16.79 -2.04 13.25
C ARG A 138 -16.39 -2.10 14.73
N LEU A 139 -15.47 -3.00 15.09
CA LEU A 139 -15.05 -3.22 16.47
C LEU A 139 -13.96 -2.23 16.93
N ILE A 140 -12.93 -2.00 16.12
CA ILE A 140 -11.75 -1.19 16.51
C ILE A 140 -11.80 0.26 16.01
N GLY A 141 -12.78 0.60 15.18
CA GLY A 141 -12.92 1.91 14.55
C GLY A 141 -11.82 2.22 13.53
N VAL A 142 -11.98 3.33 12.79
CA VAL A 142 -11.06 3.73 11.71
C VAL A 142 -9.65 4.03 12.25
N GLY A 143 -9.55 4.71 13.40
CA GLY A 143 -8.26 5.06 14.00
C GLY A 143 -7.45 3.84 14.45
N GLY A 144 -8.09 2.89 15.15
CA GLY A 144 -7.45 1.64 15.55
C GLY A 144 -7.07 0.77 14.36
N ALA A 145 -7.95 0.70 13.35
CA ALA A 145 -7.70 -0.02 12.11
C ALA A 145 -6.47 0.50 11.35
N LEU A 146 -6.29 1.82 11.26
CA LEU A 146 -5.11 2.43 10.63
C LEU A 146 -3.84 2.26 11.49
N ALA A 147 -3.96 2.34 12.82
CA ALA A 147 -2.84 2.19 13.75
C ALA A 147 -2.33 0.74 13.85
N ALA A 148 -3.10 -0.26 13.39
CA ALA A 148 -2.67 -1.65 13.35
C ALA A 148 -1.38 -1.85 12.52
N LEU A 149 -1.18 -1.06 11.45
CA LEU A 149 -0.01 -1.22 10.57
C LEU A 149 1.32 -0.73 11.18
N PRO A 150 1.40 0.46 11.80
CA PRO A 150 2.61 0.83 12.53
C PRO A 150 2.93 -0.16 13.66
N LEU A 151 1.93 -0.68 14.37
CA LEU A 151 2.14 -1.70 15.40
C LEU A 151 2.69 -3.01 14.81
N ALA A 152 2.09 -3.51 13.73
CA ALA A 152 2.58 -4.67 13.00
C ALA A 152 4.02 -4.47 12.49
N THR A 153 4.37 -3.24 12.12
CA THR A 153 5.72 -2.87 11.69
C THR A 153 6.71 -2.98 12.84
N ILE A 154 6.40 -2.44 14.02
CA ILE A 154 7.27 -2.57 15.20
C ILE A 154 7.47 -4.05 15.52
N VAL A 155 6.39 -4.83 15.57
CA VAL A 155 6.48 -6.28 15.85
C VAL A 155 7.36 -7.00 14.83
N ALA A 156 7.19 -6.72 13.54
CA ALA A 156 7.99 -7.31 12.47
C ALA A 156 9.48 -6.97 12.60
N PHE A 157 9.82 -5.69 12.78
CA PHE A 157 11.21 -5.25 12.96
C PHE A 157 11.83 -5.85 14.22
N THR A 158 11.13 -5.85 15.35
CA THR A 158 11.60 -6.44 16.60
C THR A 158 11.85 -7.93 16.47
N ALA A 159 10.92 -8.68 15.85
CA ALA A 159 11.08 -10.11 15.65
C ALA A 159 12.29 -10.44 14.78
N MET A 160 12.48 -9.70 13.68
CA MET A 160 13.64 -9.87 12.81
C MET A 160 14.95 -9.43 13.50
N ALA A 161 14.92 -8.43 14.39
CA ALA A 161 16.08 -7.98 15.17
C ALA A 161 16.52 -8.99 16.22
N LEU A 162 15.57 -9.63 16.90
CA LEU A 162 15.84 -10.66 17.90
C LEU A 162 16.27 -11.99 17.27
N ALA A 163 15.68 -12.36 16.13
CA ALA A 163 15.97 -13.60 15.42
C ALA A 163 16.04 -13.36 13.90
N PRO A 164 17.21 -13.00 13.35
CA PRO A 164 17.38 -12.69 11.93
C PRO A 164 17.47 -13.97 11.08
N VAL A 165 16.36 -14.69 10.96
CA VAL A 165 16.24 -15.96 10.21
C VAL A 165 15.10 -15.89 9.18
N PRO A 166 15.11 -16.72 8.12
CA PRO A 166 14.06 -16.69 7.09
C PRO A 166 12.63 -16.83 7.64
N ALA A 167 12.44 -17.57 8.74
CA ALA A 167 11.13 -17.71 9.36
C ALA A 167 10.55 -16.37 9.86
N THR A 168 11.36 -15.49 10.46
CA THR A 168 10.89 -14.19 10.93
C THR A 168 10.58 -13.24 9.77
N VAL A 169 11.31 -13.37 8.65
CA VAL A 169 10.99 -12.68 7.38
C VAL A 169 9.61 -13.08 6.87
N ALA A 170 9.33 -14.39 6.80
CA ALA A 170 8.05 -14.90 6.34
C ALA A 170 6.87 -14.42 7.23
N LEU A 171 7.05 -14.49 8.55
CA LEU A 171 6.06 -14.02 9.52
C LEU A 171 5.84 -12.50 9.43
N ALA A 172 6.90 -11.71 9.30
CA ALA A 172 6.82 -10.26 9.15
C ALA A 172 6.06 -9.86 7.88
N GLN A 173 6.36 -10.50 6.75
CA GLN A 173 5.68 -10.27 5.48
C GLN A 173 4.19 -10.67 5.57
N GLY A 174 3.91 -11.82 6.17
CA GLY A 174 2.54 -12.30 6.38
C GLY A 174 1.72 -11.38 7.25
N LEU A 175 2.24 -11.00 8.42
CA LEU A 175 1.58 -10.11 9.36
C LEU A 175 1.26 -8.76 8.71
N ARG A 176 2.25 -8.12 8.08
CA ARG A 176 2.03 -6.81 7.45
C ARG A 176 1.01 -6.87 6.32
N ARG A 177 1.09 -7.88 5.44
CA ARG A 177 0.09 -8.04 4.36
C ARG A 177 -1.30 -8.30 4.93
N ALA A 178 -1.44 -9.21 5.89
CA ALA A 178 -2.73 -9.51 6.50
C ALA A 178 -3.38 -8.23 7.08
N VAL A 179 -2.62 -7.46 7.86
CA VAL A 179 -3.09 -6.20 8.45
C VAL A 179 -3.38 -5.15 7.37
N GLU A 180 -2.50 -4.98 6.38
CA GLU A 180 -2.69 -4.00 5.33
C GLU A 180 -3.97 -4.27 4.53
N PHE A 181 -4.13 -5.49 4.05
CA PHE A 181 -5.20 -5.84 3.13
C PHE A 181 -6.55 -6.02 3.83
N ALA A 182 -6.58 -6.65 5.00
CA ALA A 182 -7.84 -6.92 5.72
C ALA A 182 -8.36 -5.72 6.50
N ILE A 183 -7.47 -4.79 6.92
CA ILE A 183 -7.83 -3.74 7.90
C ILE A 183 -7.55 -2.35 7.35
N VAL A 184 -6.31 -2.08 6.93
CA VAL A 184 -5.84 -0.72 6.67
C VAL A 184 -6.38 -0.19 5.36
N ARG A 185 -6.36 -0.99 4.30
CA ARG A 185 -6.92 -0.62 2.99
C ARG A 185 -8.37 -0.16 3.08
N PRO A 186 -9.30 -0.94 3.66
CA PRO A 186 -10.69 -0.50 3.78
C PRO A 186 -10.83 0.70 4.74
N ALA A 187 -10.11 0.74 5.86
CA ALA A 187 -10.13 1.92 6.74
C ALA A 187 -9.63 3.20 6.05
N ARG A 188 -8.65 3.09 5.15
CA ARG A 188 -8.15 4.21 4.34
C ARG A 188 -9.18 4.69 3.33
N GLU A 189 -10.00 3.80 2.77
CA GLU A 189 -11.11 4.22 1.90
C GLU A 189 -12.16 5.04 2.66
N VAL A 190 -12.37 4.76 3.95
CA VAL A 190 -13.24 5.58 4.82
C VAL A 190 -12.69 6.99 4.98
N LEU A 191 -11.37 7.18 5.02
CA LEU A 191 -10.77 8.53 5.05
C LEU A 191 -11.12 9.38 3.81
N TRP A 192 -11.47 8.74 2.70
CA TRP A 192 -11.85 9.42 1.45
C TRP A 192 -13.35 9.68 1.31
N THR A 193 -14.19 9.33 2.30
CA THR A 193 -15.64 9.57 2.20
C THR A 193 -16.01 11.02 2.49
N VAL A 194 -15.25 11.70 3.33
CA VAL A 194 -15.43 13.12 3.76
C VAL A 194 -14.66 14.11 2.86
N VAL A 195 -14.29 13.67 1.66
CA VAL A 195 -13.56 14.47 0.67
C VAL A 195 -14.43 14.56 -0.56
N SER A 196 -14.61 15.77 -1.10
CA SER A 196 -15.47 15.97 -2.26
C SER A 196 -15.02 15.10 -3.44
N ARG A 197 -15.95 14.73 -4.32
CA ARG A 197 -15.68 13.82 -5.45
C ARG A 197 -14.54 14.33 -6.34
N GLU A 198 -14.51 15.64 -6.62
CA GLU A 198 -13.47 16.26 -7.44
C GLU A 198 -12.10 16.21 -6.76
N GLU A 199 -12.04 16.56 -5.48
CA GLU A 199 -10.80 16.52 -4.69
C GLU A 199 -10.26 15.09 -4.58
N LYS A 200 -11.15 14.12 -4.31
CA LYS A 200 -10.82 12.70 -4.24
C LYS A 200 -10.22 12.23 -5.57
N TYR A 201 -10.84 12.54 -6.70
CA TYR A 201 -10.34 12.09 -8.01
C TYR A 201 -8.93 12.64 -8.31
N LYS A 202 -8.71 13.94 -8.11
CA LYS A 202 -7.42 14.58 -8.41
C LYS A 202 -6.33 14.20 -7.40
N ALA A 203 -6.63 14.27 -6.11
CA ALA A 203 -5.67 14.03 -5.05
C ALA A 203 -5.33 12.54 -4.93
N LYS A 204 -6.31 11.63 -4.98
CA LYS A 204 -6.07 10.19 -4.81
C LYS A 204 -5.13 9.67 -5.89
N ASN A 205 -5.32 10.08 -7.15
CA ASN A 205 -4.43 9.68 -8.24
C ASN A 205 -2.99 10.18 -8.00
N VAL A 206 -2.80 11.44 -7.60
CA VAL A 206 -1.46 12.00 -7.28
C VAL A 206 -0.82 11.24 -6.11
N ILE A 207 -1.58 10.90 -5.07
CA ILE A 207 -1.05 10.16 -3.92
C ILE A 207 -0.68 8.72 -4.32
N GLU A 208 -1.51 8.04 -5.08
CA GLU A 208 -1.28 6.63 -5.47
C GLU A 208 -0.19 6.45 -6.52
N THR A 209 0.04 7.46 -7.38
CA THR A 209 1.06 7.39 -8.42
C THR A 209 2.34 8.10 -7.99
N LEU A 210 2.30 9.42 -7.81
CA LEU A 210 3.48 10.24 -7.56
C LEU A 210 4.02 10.02 -6.15
N VAL A 211 3.17 10.13 -5.12
CA VAL A 211 3.63 10.06 -3.72
C VAL A 211 4.05 8.64 -3.37
N TYR A 212 3.28 7.64 -3.78
CA TYR A 212 3.64 6.25 -3.52
C TYR A 212 4.97 5.87 -4.21
N ARG A 213 5.10 6.12 -5.52
CA ARG A 213 6.31 5.75 -6.28
C ARG A 213 7.51 6.61 -5.91
N GLY A 214 7.30 7.91 -5.74
CA GLY A 214 8.34 8.84 -5.29
C GLY A 214 8.81 8.52 -3.87
N GLY A 215 7.87 8.15 -2.99
CA GLY A 215 8.15 7.69 -1.63
C GLY A 215 8.97 6.40 -1.63
N ASP A 216 8.60 5.40 -2.42
CA ASP A 216 9.37 4.15 -2.57
C ASP A 216 10.82 4.44 -3.04
N ALA A 217 10.99 5.27 -4.08
CA ALA A 217 12.31 5.62 -4.60
C ALA A 217 13.16 6.38 -3.56
N ALA A 218 12.58 7.39 -2.92
CA ALA A 218 13.26 8.18 -1.88
C ALA A 218 13.65 7.30 -0.67
N SER A 219 12.78 6.38 -0.27
CA SER A 219 13.04 5.42 0.80
C SER A 219 14.16 4.44 0.41
N GLY A 220 14.20 4.05 -0.86
CA GLY A 220 15.30 3.30 -1.47
C GLY A 220 16.64 3.99 -1.28
N TRP A 221 16.74 5.25 -1.68
CA TRP A 221 17.96 6.04 -1.54
C TRP A 221 18.32 6.31 -0.08
N LEU A 222 17.33 6.58 0.78
CA LEU A 222 17.57 6.74 2.20
C LEU A 222 18.17 5.47 2.81
N SER A 223 17.61 4.30 2.49
CA SER A 223 18.13 3.02 2.98
C SER A 223 19.54 2.73 2.47
N ALA A 224 19.80 2.98 1.18
CA ALA A 224 21.14 2.84 0.61
C ALA A 224 22.15 3.80 1.26
N GLY A 225 21.76 5.06 1.48
CA GLY A 225 22.59 6.06 2.16
C GLY A 225 22.90 5.69 3.61
N LEU A 226 21.89 5.23 4.37
CA LEU A 226 22.09 4.72 5.73
C LEU A 226 23.07 3.54 5.75
N THR A 227 22.91 2.59 4.82
CA THR A 227 23.80 1.44 4.68
C THR A 227 25.24 1.89 4.35
N ALA A 228 25.41 2.86 3.45
CA ALA A 228 26.71 3.41 3.08
C ALA A 228 27.41 4.13 4.25
N LEU A 229 26.64 4.72 5.16
CA LEU A 229 27.13 5.32 6.41
C LEU A 229 27.42 4.29 7.51
N GLY A 230 27.27 3.00 7.23
CA GLY A 230 27.51 1.92 8.19
C GLY A 230 26.38 1.72 9.21
N ALA A 231 25.19 2.27 8.96
CA ALA A 231 24.03 2.01 9.80
C ALA A 231 23.66 0.52 9.70
N GLY A 232 23.99 -0.24 10.73
CA GLY A 232 23.54 -1.62 10.87
C GLY A 232 22.05 -1.70 11.17
N PHE A 233 21.47 -2.88 10.95
CA PHE A 233 20.06 -3.15 11.19
C PHE A 233 19.57 -2.76 12.59
N GLY A 234 20.42 -2.90 13.62
CA GLY A 234 20.09 -2.47 14.98
C GLY A 234 19.78 -0.96 15.08
N LEU A 235 20.51 -0.12 14.35
CA LEU A 235 20.25 1.33 14.31
C LEU A 235 18.91 1.62 13.60
N VAL A 236 18.66 0.96 12.47
CA VAL A 236 17.40 1.10 11.71
C VAL A 236 16.21 0.63 12.56
N ALA A 237 16.36 -0.49 13.28
CA ALA A 237 15.36 -1.01 14.19
C ALA A 237 15.09 -0.09 15.40
N LEU A 238 16.08 0.67 15.86
CA LEU A 238 15.84 1.69 16.90
C LEU A 238 15.04 2.89 16.36
N VAL A 239 15.35 3.35 15.14
CA VAL A 239 14.66 4.47 14.50
C VAL A 239 13.22 4.13 14.13
N ILE A 240 12.89 2.83 13.92
CA ILE A 240 11.52 2.43 13.58
C ILE A 240 10.52 2.73 14.70
N VAL A 241 10.93 2.76 15.96
CA VAL A 241 10.05 3.00 17.11
C VAL A 241 9.49 4.43 17.11
N PRO A 242 10.31 5.50 17.11
CA PRO A 242 9.79 6.87 17.01
C PRO A 242 9.08 7.11 15.66
N PHE A 243 9.54 6.49 14.58
CA PHE A 243 8.89 6.55 13.28
C PHE A 243 7.46 5.97 13.32
N ALA A 244 7.29 4.78 13.89
CA ALA A 244 5.99 4.14 14.04
C ALA A 244 5.11 4.86 15.07
N GLY A 245 5.70 5.49 16.09
CA GLY A 245 5.00 6.38 17.02
C GLY A 245 4.37 7.59 16.32
N LEU A 246 5.14 8.30 15.49
CA LEU A 246 4.64 9.39 14.65
C LEU A 246 3.53 8.90 13.71
N TRP A 247 3.73 7.74 13.09
CA TRP A 247 2.75 7.14 12.19
C TRP A 247 1.45 6.77 12.91
N GLY A 248 1.54 6.15 14.08
CA GLY A 248 0.37 5.81 14.91
C GLY A 248 -0.39 7.05 15.38
N TRP A 249 0.33 8.09 15.81
CA TRP A 249 -0.29 9.39 16.13
C TRP A 249 -1.03 9.98 14.93
N LEU A 250 -0.42 9.93 13.74
CA LEU A 250 -1.04 10.42 12.51
C LEU A 250 -2.31 9.64 12.15
N CYS A 251 -2.31 8.31 12.33
CA CYS A 251 -3.50 7.47 12.13
C CYS A 251 -4.68 7.93 13.00
N LEU A 252 -4.42 8.19 14.29
CA LEU A 252 -5.43 8.67 15.23
C LEU A 252 -5.89 10.09 14.88
N TRP A 253 -4.97 10.97 14.49
CA TRP A 253 -5.29 12.33 14.07
C TRP A 253 -6.17 12.34 12.81
N LEU A 254 -5.85 11.53 11.79
CA LEU A 254 -6.63 11.40 10.56
C LEU A 254 -8.05 10.88 10.85
N ALA A 255 -8.17 9.86 11.70
CA ALA A 255 -9.47 9.31 12.07
C ALA A 255 -10.34 10.33 12.81
N ARG A 256 -9.78 11.07 13.77
CA ARG A 256 -10.51 12.15 14.48
C ARG A 256 -10.97 13.25 13.52
N ARG A 257 -10.10 13.66 12.58
CA ARG A 257 -10.44 14.67 11.57
C ARG A 257 -11.52 14.18 10.60
N GLN A 258 -11.50 12.91 10.24
CA GLN A 258 -12.53 12.31 9.41
C GLN A 258 -13.88 12.32 10.14
N GLN A 259 -13.91 11.92 11.40
CA GLN A 259 -15.14 11.92 12.20
C GLN A 259 -15.72 13.33 12.36
N GLN A 260 -14.89 14.33 12.70
CA GLN A 260 -15.33 15.73 12.80
C GLN A 260 -15.98 16.25 11.51
N ARG A 261 -15.43 15.88 10.34
CA ARG A 261 -15.98 16.29 9.05
C ARG A 261 -17.29 15.56 8.72
N ALA A 262 -17.36 14.27 9.02
CA ALA A 262 -18.57 13.48 8.83
C ALA A 262 -19.74 14.01 9.70
N ASP A 263 -19.45 14.38 10.95
CA ASP A 263 -20.45 14.93 11.87
C ASP A 263 -20.94 16.31 11.38
N SER A 264 -20.05 17.15 10.83
CA SER A 264 -20.41 18.47 10.31
C SER A 264 -21.32 18.38 9.06
N GLU A 265 -21.04 17.44 8.15
CA GLU A 265 -21.88 17.20 6.97
C GLU A 265 -23.27 16.65 7.33
N GLN A 266 -23.41 15.93 8.45
CA GLN A 266 -24.70 15.45 8.94
C GLN A 266 -25.56 16.56 9.56
N VAL A 267 -24.93 17.55 10.22
CA VAL A 267 -25.61 18.70 10.83
C VAL A 267 -26.11 19.70 9.78
N GLU A 268 -25.44 19.81 8.63
CA GLU A 268 -25.87 20.65 7.49
C GLU A 268 -26.86 19.95 6.52
N GLY A 269 -27.28 18.70 6.81
CA GLY A 269 -28.29 17.96 6.04
C GLY A 269 -29.72 18.55 6.16
N PRO A 270 -30.67 18.15 5.30
CA PRO A 270 -31.82 18.95 4.85
C PRO A 270 -33.00 19.10 5.83
N PHE A 271 -32.74 19.32 7.13
CA PHE A 271 -33.75 19.54 8.17
C PHE A 271 -33.77 20.98 8.71
N HIS A 272 -33.52 21.96 7.83
CA HIS A 272 -33.85 23.36 8.08
C HIS A 272 -34.75 23.89 6.97
N GLU A 273 -35.97 23.35 6.88
CA GLU A 273 -37.13 24.18 6.51
C GLU A 273 -37.71 24.74 7.80
N PRO A 274 -37.58 26.04 8.08
CA PRO A 274 -38.34 26.70 9.13
C PRO A 274 -39.79 26.87 8.67
N HIS A 275 -40.72 26.26 9.41
CA HIS A 275 -42.11 26.70 9.46
C HIS A 275 -42.26 27.82 10.49
#